data_AF-A0A7L2TZ74-F1
#
_entry.id   AF-A0A7L2TZ74-F1
#
_cell.length_a   1.000
_cell.length_b   1.000
_cell.length_c   1.000
_cell.angle_alpha   90.00
_cell.angle_beta   90.00
_cell.angle_gamma   90.00
#
_symmetry.space_group_name_H-M   'P 1'
#
loop_
_entity.id
_entity.type
_entity.pdbx_description
1 polymer ?
#
loop_
_entity_poly.entity_id
_entity_poly.type
_entity_poly.pdbx_seq_one_letter_code
_entity_poly.pdbx_strand_id
1 'polypeptide(L)'
;ENLKLLYQEKVDILDAQIQSLRKDLSESQKTCKDLEGRLKHQKSFLSARSSSQVGGLCLNCAQHEAVLAQTHSNVHVQTIERLTRERDDLMDALGSVRQNMKEMQQRESNACKQVEHAVQMAEEANFEKTRTLVYCEQLKSELERQKNYFEKELAAQLNKKDGEKEAVRQEMKKEKEGLAAMVTSLSKEVAVLEAQAEKMTREKISLVNQLEESQHQLASHEMEMNKVCGEMRYQLNQIKMKKDEAEKELREYRTKTIRELEIKDQKIQKLGLELDGNKQRLEQAQQDVTGAREKCLKLTELLSKSEHQLHLTRLEKESIQHSVSNEAKARALQAQQRERELTQKMQQMEAQHEKTVEELDSLLTSQNTLIAKLKEECCVLAGRLEQMSEKYRSEVDRLSQEKEYLHGRLEKMQKRNDELDQQCIQHGRLHERMKSR
;
A
#
# COMPACT_ATOMS: atom_id res chain seq x y z
N GLU A 1 23.10 76.01 -112.94
CA GLU A 1 22.32 76.83 -113.90
C GLU A 1 23.08 78.06 -114.39
N ASN A 2 23.74 78.85 -113.52
CA ASN A 2 24.52 80.03 -113.93
C ASN A 2 25.64 79.78 -114.95
N LEU A 3 26.32 78.63 -114.90
CA LEU A 3 27.37 78.30 -115.87
C LEU A 3 26.81 78.12 -117.31
N LYS A 4 25.60 77.59 -117.42
CA LYS A 4 24.93 77.34 -118.71
C LYS A 4 24.47 78.65 -119.35
N LEU A 5 24.02 79.62 -118.55
CA LEU A 5 23.70 80.98 -118.98
C LEU A 5 24.96 81.72 -119.47
N LEU A 6 26.07 81.62 -118.75
CA LEU A 6 27.36 82.22 -119.16
C LEU A 6 27.88 81.64 -120.48
N TYR A 7 27.75 80.33 -120.69
CA TYR A 7 28.13 79.73 -121.97
C TYR A 7 27.20 80.14 -123.11
N GLN A 8 25.89 80.25 -122.86
CA GLN A 8 24.92 80.70 -123.86
C GLN A 8 25.18 82.15 -124.29
N GLU A 9 25.40 83.05 -123.34
CA GLU A 9 25.69 84.46 -123.60
C GLU A 9 27.00 84.62 -124.40
N LYS A 10 27.99 83.77 -124.13
CA LYS A 10 29.25 83.74 -124.89
C LYS A 10 29.07 83.22 -126.32
N VAL A 11 28.17 82.26 -126.54
CA VAL A 11 27.81 81.78 -127.87
C VAL A 11 27.07 82.86 -128.66
N ASP A 12 26.13 83.55 -128.03
CA ASP A 12 25.35 84.61 -128.67
C ASP A 12 26.25 85.80 -129.10
N ILE A 13 27.24 86.16 -128.29
CA ILE A 13 28.24 87.19 -128.63
C ILE A 13 29.10 86.77 -129.82
N LEU A 14 29.55 85.50 -129.86
CA LEU A 14 30.36 84.99 -130.97
C LEU A 14 29.56 84.92 -132.27
N ASP A 15 28.28 84.53 -132.21
CA ASP A 15 27.40 84.53 -133.38
C ASP A 15 27.15 85.93 -133.93
N ALA A 16 26.96 86.93 -133.06
CA ALA A 16 26.85 88.33 -133.46
C ALA A 16 28.13 88.84 -134.16
N GLN A 17 29.31 88.46 -133.66
CA GLN A 17 30.60 88.81 -134.29
C GLN A 17 30.77 88.15 -135.66
N ILE A 18 30.38 86.88 -135.82
CA ILE A 18 30.43 86.18 -137.11
C ILE A 18 29.50 86.85 -138.12
N GLN A 19 28.30 87.25 -137.72
CA GLN A 19 27.37 87.95 -138.60
C GLN A 19 27.91 89.33 -139.04
N SER A 20 28.53 90.09 -138.12
CA SER A 20 29.19 91.36 -138.46
C SER A 20 30.31 91.16 -139.47
N LEU A 21 31.22 90.21 -139.23
CA LEU A 21 32.35 89.94 -140.11
C LEU A 21 31.91 89.46 -141.50
N ARG A 22 30.82 88.70 -141.60
CA ARG A 22 30.24 88.31 -142.89
C ARG A 22 29.69 89.51 -143.66
N LYS A 23 29.09 90.48 -142.97
CA LYS A 23 28.61 91.72 -143.59
C LYS A 23 29.77 92.57 -144.10
N ASP A 24 30.81 92.75 -143.29
CA ASP A 24 32.01 93.52 -143.66
C ASP A 24 32.75 92.87 -144.85
N LEU A 25 32.82 91.53 -144.88
CA LEU A 25 33.38 90.79 -146.01
C LEU A 25 32.56 91.00 -147.30
N SER A 26 31.24 91.01 -147.21
CA SER A 26 30.35 91.26 -148.35
C SER A 26 30.52 92.70 -148.90
N GLU A 27 30.63 93.68 -148.01
CA GLU A 27 30.88 95.08 -148.39
C GLU A 27 32.26 95.26 -149.02
N SER A 28 33.30 94.64 -148.47
CA SER A 28 34.66 94.64 -149.03
C SER A 28 34.75 93.94 -150.40
N GLN A 29 34.03 92.83 -150.59
CA GLN A 29 33.93 92.19 -151.91
C GLN A 29 33.22 93.08 -152.94
N LYS A 30 32.23 93.87 -152.51
CA LYS A 30 31.51 94.82 -153.37
C LYS A 30 32.42 95.98 -153.79
N THR A 31 33.22 96.52 -152.87
CA THR A 31 34.20 97.58 -153.18
C THR A 31 35.33 97.08 -154.08
N CYS A 32 35.81 95.84 -153.91
CA CYS A 32 36.79 95.23 -154.83
C CYS A 32 36.23 95.12 -156.27
N LYS A 33 34.98 94.68 -156.44
CA LYS A 33 34.33 94.62 -157.76
C LYS A 33 34.18 96.00 -158.41
N ASP A 34 33.90 97.03 -157.62
CA ASP A 34 33.77 98.41 -158.09
C ASP A 34 35.12 98.99 -158.53
N LEU A 35 36.19 98.71 -157.76
CA LEU A 35 37.57 99.08 -158.12
C LEU A 35 38.06 98.33 -159.37
N GLU A 36 37.73 97.05 -159.53
CA GLU A 36 38.02 96.31 -160.78
C GLU A 36 37.32 96.93 -162.00
N GLY A 37 36.08 97.42 -161.83
CA GLY A 37 35.35 98.16 -162.87
C GLY A 37 36.07 99.45 -163.27
N ARG A 38 36.54 100.22 -162.28
CA ARG A 38 37.31 101.46 -162.51
C ARG A 38 38.66 101.20 -163.17
N LEU A 39 39.33 100.09 -162.82
CA LEU A 39 40.62 99.70 -163.38
C LEU A 39 40.50 99.20 -164.83
N LYS A 40 39.37 98.59 -165.20
CA LYS A 40 39.04 98.29 -166.60
C LYS A 40 38.80 99.56 -167.42
N HIS A 41 38.12 100.57 -166.88
CA HIS A 41 37.97 101.89 -167.53
C HIS A 41 39.32 102.62 -167.72
N GLN A 42 40.23 102.52 -166.75
CA GLN A 42 41.58 103.13 -166.85
C GLN A 42 42.49 102.41 -167.86
N LYS A 43 42.37 101.08 -167.99
CA LYS A 43 43.10 100.30 -169.01
C LYS A 43 42.61 100.58 -170.43
N SER A 44 41.33 100.87 -170.64
CA SER A 44 40.80 101.28 -171.95
C SER A 44 41.28 102.68 -172.39
N PHE A 45 41.66 103.56 -171.47
CA PHE A 45 42.17 104.91 -171.77
C PHE A 45 43.67 104.92 -172.17
N LEU A 46 44.46 103.95 -171.71
CA LEU A 46 45.91 103.90 -171.94
C LEU A 46 46.33 103.11 -173.19
N SER A 47 45.44 102.32 -173.78
CA SER A 47 45.71 101.60 -175.05
C SER A 47 45.38 102.41 -176.32
N ALA A 48 44.95 103.68 -176.21
CA ALA A 48 44.56 104.53 -177.34
C ALA A 48 45.57 105.64 -177.71
N ARG A 49 46.76 105.69 -177.09
CA ARG A 49 47.86 106.58 -177.51
C ARG A 49 49.02 105.75 -178.06
N SER A 50 48.82 105.31 -179.29
CA SER A 50 49.87 104.82 -180.17
C SER A 50 50.78 105.95 -180.67
N SER A 51 51.91 105.51 -181.21
CA SER A 51 52.67 106.08 -182.34
C SER A 51 53.63 107.27 -182.09
N SER A 52 54.91 106.92 -182.18
CA SER A 52 55.87 107.42 -183.19
C SER A 52 55.92 108.92 -183.47
N GLN A 53 56.97 109.60 -183.01
CA GLN A 53 57.58 110.68 -183.80
C GLN A 53 59.05 110.90 -183.42
N VAL A 54 59.93 110.52 -184.35
CA VAL A 54 61.33 110.97 -184.43
C VAL A 54 61.30 112.35 -185.11
N GLY A 55 61.89 113.37 -184.49
CA GLY A 55 61.91 114.75 -185.01
C GLY A 55 63.34 115.26 -185.14
N GLY A 56 63.81 115.37 -186.39
CA GLY A 56 65.12 115.90 -186.77
C GLY A 56 65.19 117.43 -186.86
N LEU A 57 66.44 117.90 -186.87
CA LEU A 57 66.93 119.28 -186.83
C LEU A 57 66.66 120.10 -188.11
N CYS A 58 66.53 121.43 -187.98
CA CYS A 58 66.49 122.37 -189.10
C CYS A 58 67.79 123.21 -189.19
N LEU A 59 68.15 123.60 -190.42
CA LEU A 59 69.48 124.08 -190.84
C LEU A 59 69.94 125.43 -190.22
N ASN A 60 69.04 126.22 -189.63
CA ASN A 60 69.39 127.46 -188.91
C ASN A 60 69.45 127.29 -187.38
N CYS A 61 69.00 126.14 -186.84
CA CYS A 61 69.19 125.78 -185.42
C CYS A 61 70.56 125.10 -185.19
N ALA A 62 71.19 124.57 -186.24
CA ALA A 62 72.52 123.94 -186.22
C ALA A 62 73.68 124.90 -185.91
N GLN A 63 73.48 126.22 -185.97
CA GLN A 63 74.47 127.23 -185.55
C GLN A 63 74.24 127.80 -184.13
N HIS A 64 73.14 127.44 -183.46
CA HIS A 64 72.91 127.78 -182.04
C HIS A 64 73.25 126.63 -181.08
N GLU A 65 73.17 125.37 -181.53
CA GLU A 65 73.48 124.19 -180.72
C GLU A 65 75.00 124.01 -180.50
N ALA A 66 75.83 124.46 -181.43
CA ALA A 66 77.30 124.46 -181.27
C ALA A 66 77.81 125.47 -180.22
N VAL A 67 77.02 126.50 -179.88
CA VAL A 67 77.37 127.49 -178.84
C VAL A 67 76.82 127.09 -177.47
N LEU A 68 75.68 126.40 -177.39
CA LEU A 68 75.12 125.92 -176.12
C LEU A 68 75.65 124.54 -175.68
N ALA A 69 76.17 123.71 -176.60
CA ALA A 69 76.76 122.40 -176.28
C ALA A 69 78.06 122.49 -175.45
N GLN A 70 78.79 123.61 -175.51
CA GLN A 70 79.99 123.80 -174.69
C GLN A 70 79.72 124.34 -173.29
N THR A 71 78.51 124.85 -173.01
CA THR A 71 78.15 125.38 -171.68
C THR A 71 77.08 124.57 -170.94
N HIS A 72 76.23 123.78 -171.62
CA HIS A 72 75.12 123.03 -170.99
C HIS A 72 75.26 121.49 -170.96
N SER A 73 76.19 120.88 -171.71
CA SER A 73 76.43 119.42 -171.72
C SER A 73 76.73 118.84 -170.33
N ASN A 74 77.45 119.60 -169.49
CA ASN A 74 77.82 119.18 -168.14
C ASN A 74 76.58 119.01 -167.21
N VAL A 75 75.55 119.85 -167.37
CA VAL A 75 74.36 119.84 -166.49
C VAL A 75 73.46 118.62 -166.74
N HIS A 76 73.30 118.19 -168.00
CA HIS A 76 72.51 117.01 -168.33
C HIS A 76 73.20 115.70 -167.91
N VAL A 77 74.51 115.60 -168.10
CA VAL A 77 75.31 114.46 -167.63
C VAL A 77 75.24 114.34 -166.11
N GLN A 78 75.42 115.45 -165.38
CA GLN A 78 75.25 115.46 -163.91
C GLN A 78 73.84 115.04 -163.46
N THR A 79 72.80 115.41 -164.22
CA THR A 79 71.41 115.03 -163.91
C THR A 79 71.17 113.53 -164.13
N ILE A 80 71.68 112.96 -165.23
CA ILE A 80 71.59 111.52 -165.51
C ILE A 80 72.37 110.71 -164.47
N GLU A 81 73.58 111.14 -164.11
CA GLU A 81 74.37 110.49 -163.06
C GLU A 81 73.68 110.57 -161.70
N ARG A 82 73.01 111.69 -161.37
CA ARG A 82 72.21 111.82 -160.16
C ARG A 82 71.02 110.85 -160.17
N LEU A 83 70.25 110.79 -161.25
CA LEU A 83 69.09 109.90 -161.37
C LEU A 83 69.50 108.42 -161.39
N THR A 84 70.64 108.09 -162.00
CA THR A 84 71.20 106.73 -162.02
C THR A 84 71.61 106.32 -160.60
N ARG A 85 72.27 107.22 -159.86
CA ARG A 85 72.57 107.02 -158.44
C ARG A 85 71.30 106.86 -157.61
N GLU A 86 70.31 107.75 -157.75
CA GLU A 86 69.04 107.65 -157.03
C GLU A 86 68.30 106.33 -157.34
N ARG A 87 68.32 105.87 -158.59
CA ARG A 87 67.77 104.56 -158.96
C ARG A 87 68.53 103.44 -158.27
N ASP A 88 69.86 103.46 -158.29
CA ASP A 88 70.69 102.42 -157.68
C ASP A 88 70.50 102.39 -156.17
N ASP A 89 70.48 103.55 -155.51
CA ASP A 89 70.14 103.69 -154.10
C ASP A 89 68.74 103.13 -153.77
N LEU A 90 67.74 103.39 -154.63
CA LEU A 90 66.39 102.85 -154.48
C LEU A 90 66.31 101.34 -154.75
N MET A 91 67.08 100.81 -155.70
CA MET A 91 67.15 99.38 -155.99
C MET A 91 67.86 98.63 -154.87
N ASP A 92 68.91 99.22 -154.30
CA ASP A 92 69.60 98.72 -153.12
C ASP A 92 68.69 98.77 -151.88
N ALA A 93 67.95 99.86 -151.69
CA ALA A 93 66.95 99.99 -150.63
C ALA A 93 65.82 98.95 -150.80
N LEU A 94 65.33 98.73 -152.03
CA LEU A 94 64.32 97.71 -152.32
C LEU A 94 64.86 96.29 -152.09
N GLY A 95 66.12 96.04 -152.46
CA GLY A 95 66.83 94.79 -152.19
C GLY A 95 66.93 94.54 -150.68
N SER A 96 67.31 95.56 -149.91
CA SER A 96 67.37 95.53 -148.45
C SER A 96 65.99 95.27 -147.83
N VAL A 97 64.94 95.98 -148.26
CA VAL A 97 63.57 95.77 -147.75
C VAL A 97 63.06 94.36 -148.06
N ARG A 98 63.32 93.83 -149.25
CA ARG A 98 62.95 92.45 -149.62
C ARG A 98 63.69 91.41 -148.78
N GLN A 99 64.97 91.64 -148.50
CA GLN A 99 65.76 90.78 -147.63
C GLN A 99 65.23 90.83 -146.20
N ASN A 100 64.97 92.02 -145.66
CA ASN A 100 64.38 92.22 -144.34
C ASN A 100 62.99 91.56 -144.23
N MET A 101 62.16 91.63 -145.28
CA MET A 101 60.85 90.97 -145.33
C MET A 101 61.00 89.44 -145.25
N LYS A 102 61.93 88.84 -145.98
CA LYS A 102 62.21 87.40 -145.92
C LYS A 102 62.69 86.97 -144.54
N GLU A 103 63.58 87.75 -143.93
CA GLU A 103 64.05 87.48 -142.57
C GLU A 103 62.94 87.62 -141.53
N MET A 104 62.06 88.63 -141.69
CA MET A 104 60.91 88.80 -140.82
C MET A 104 59.92 87.63 -140.96
N GLN A 105 59.62 87.20 -142.20
CA GLN A 105 58.79 86.01 -142.45
C GLN A 105 59.40 84.73 -141.87
N GLN A 106 60.73 84.56 -141.99
CA GLN A 106 61.40 83.40 -141.39
C GLN A 106 61.35 83.47 -139.85
N ARG A 107 61.57 84.65 -139.26
CA ARG A 107 61.43 84.87 -137.82
C ARG A 107 60.00 84.62 -137.34
N GLU A 108 59.01 85.09 -138.07
CA GLU A 108 57.59 84.83 -137.81
C GLU A 108 57.26 83.33 -137.90
N SER A 109 57.72 82.63 -138.93
CA SER A 109 57.52 81.18 -139.06
C SER A 109 58.19 80.41 -137.90
N ASN A 110 59.40 80.82 -137.52
CA ASN A 110 60.10 80.23 -136.38
C ASN A 110 59.35 80.51 -135.07
N ALA A 111 58.85 81.72 -134.87
CA ALA A 111 58.04 82.09 -133.71
C ALA A 111 56.71 81.33 -133.67
N CYS A 112 56.04 81.17 -134.81
CA CYS A 112 54.81 80.38 -134.93
C CYS A 112 55.04 78.93 -134.51
N LYS A 113 56.09 78.28 -135.01
CA LYS A 113 56.48 76.91 -134.60
C LYS A 113 56.82 76.81 -133.11
N GLN A 114 57.49 77.82 -132.56
CA GLN A 114 57.78 77.85 -131.12
C GLN A 114 56.50 77.98 -130.28
N VAL A 115 55.55 78.80 -130.71
CA VAL A 115 54.24 78.93 -130.06
C VAL A 115 53.45 77.64 -130.17
N GLU A 116 53.40 77.00 -131.34
CA GLU A 116 52.77 75.69 -131.55
C GLU A 116 53.34 74.64 -130.59
N HIS A 117 54.66 74.51 -130.51
CA HIS A 117 55.32 73.58 -129.60
C HIS A 117 55.03 73.94 -128.12
N ALA A 118 55.05 75.23 -127.75
CA ALA A 118 54.74 75.66 -126.39
C ALA A 118 53.28 75.37 -125.99
N VAL A 119 52.33 75.56 -126.92
CA VAL A 119 50.92 75.23 -126.73
C VAL A 119 50.75 73.73 -126.55
N GLN A 120 51.34 72.91 -127.41
CA GLN A 120 51.28 71.45 -127.29
C GLN A 120 51.82 70.97 -125.93
N MET A 121 52.98 71.46 -125.51
CA MET A 121 53.56 71.13 -124.20
C MET A 121 52.66 71.57 -123.04
N ALA A 122 52.00 72.74 -123.14
CA ALA A 122 51.07 73.22 -122.12
C ALA A 122 49.78 72.39 -122.08
N GLU A 123 49.27 71.94 -123.22
CA GLU A 123 48.12 71.04 -123.33
C GLU A 123 48.42 69.67 -122.73
N GLU A 124 49.57 69.08 -123.07
CA GLU A 124 50.03 67.81 -122.48
C GLU A 124 50.19 67.91 -120.96
N ALA A 125 50.80 69.00 -120.46
CA ALA A 125 50.91 69.25 -119.02
C ALA A 125 49.54 69.45 -118.35
N ASN A 126 48.60 70.14 -119.01
CA ASN A 126 47.23 70.33 -118.49
C ASN A 126 46.45 69.01 -118.48
N PHE A 127 46.64 68.16 -119.49
CA PHE A 127 46.04 66.83 -119.54
C PHE A 127 46.56 65.96 -118.38
N GLU A 128 47.87 65.91 -118.18
CA GLU A 128 48.47 65.15 -117.07
C GLU A 128 48.03 65.68 -115.69
N LYS A 129 47.97 67.01 -115.53
CA LYS A 129 47.42 67.65 -114.33
C LYS A 129 45.97 67.27 -114.09
N THR A 130 45.13 67.26 -115.12
CA THR A 130 43.72 66.89 -115.00
C THR A 130 43.58 65.41 -114.64
N ARG A 131 44.37 64.54 -115.28
CA ARG A 131 44.39 63.10 -114.99
C ARG A 131 44.77 62.81 -113.54
N THR A 132 45.83 63.46 -113.04
CA THR A 132 46.28 63.32 -111.66
C THR A 132 45.27 63.88 -110.65
N LEU A 133 44.62 65.02 -110.94
CA LEU A 133 43.56 65.58 -110.09
C LEU A 133 42.36 64.62 -109.96
N VAL A 134 41.88 64.07 -111.07
CA VAL A 134 40.78 63.09 -111.06
C VAL A 134 41.17 61.86 -110.24
N TYR A 135 42.39 61.34 -110.43
CA TYR A 135 42.88 60.20 -109.65
C TYR A 135 42.96 60.51 -108.15
N CYS A 136 43.44 61.71 -107.78
CA CYS A 136 43.45 62.17 -106.40
C CYS A 136 42.03 62.31 -105.81
N GLU A 137 41.05 62.79 -106.57
CA GLU A 137 39.66 62.90 -106.13
C GLU A 137 39.00 61.53 -105.92
N GLN A 138 39.29 60.57 -106.82
CA GLN A 138 38.84 59.18 -106.67
C GLN A 138 39.40 58.55 -105.39
N LEU A 139 40.71 58.69 -105.15
CA LEU A 139 41.34 58.19 -103.93
C LEU A 139 40.79 58.87 -102.67
N LYS A 140 40.56 60.18 -102.69
CA LYS A 140 39.92 60.90 -101.56
C LYS A 140 38.51 60.38 -101.28
N SER A 141 37.72 60.16 -102.33
CA SER A 141 36.35 59.65 -102.20
C SER A 141 36.32 58.24 -101.63
N GLU A 142 37.24 57.37 -102.06
CA GLU A 142 37.37 56.02 -101.51
C GLU A 142 37.86 56.03 -100.05
N LEU A 143 38.83 56.90 -99.71
CA LEU A 143 39.27 57.08 -98.33
C LEU A 143 38.11 57.56 -97.42
N GLU A 144 37.30 58.51 -97.88
CA GLU A 144 36.14 58.98 -97.12
C GLU A 144 35.07 57.88 -96.99
N ARG A 145 34.86 57.07 -98.04
CA ARG A 145 33.96 55.92 -97.99
C ARG A 145 34.42 54.89 -96.96
N GLN A 146 35.71 54.55 -96.94
CA GLN A 146 36.30 53.63 -95.98
C GLN A 146 36.24 54.17 -94.56
N LYS A 147 36.55 55.46 -94.37
CA LYS A 147 36.42 56.14 -93.08
C LYS A 147 34.98 56.05 -92.54
N ASN A 148 33.99 56.42 -93.36
CA ASN A 148 32.58 56.31 -93.00
C ASN A 148 32.15 54.87 -92.68
N TYR A 149 32.69 53.89 -93.39
CA TYR A 149 32.44 52.48 -93.10
C TYR A 149 32.99 52.10 -91.72
N PHE A 150 34.25 52.43 -91.42
CA PHE A 150 34.85 52.13 -90.12
C PHE A 150 34.20 52.89 -88.97
N GLU A 151 33.79 54.14 -89.17
CA GLU A 151 33.06 54.92 -88.16
C GLU A 151 31.70 54.28 -87.82
N LYS A 152 30.95 53.82 -88.83
CA LYS A 152 29.68 53.10 -88.63
C LYS A 152 29.89 51.77 -87.91
N GLU A 153 30.90 51.00 -88.31
CA GLU A 153 31.22 49.72 -87.66
C GLU A 153 31.66 49.95 -86.22
N LEU A 154 32.50 50.95 -85.96
CA LEU A 154 32.91 51.31 -84.61
C LEU A 154 31.71 51.71 -83.74
N ALA A 155 30.79 52.53 -84.28
CA ALA A 155 29.56 52.91 -83.58
C ALA A 155 28.66 51.69 -83.31
N ALA A 156 28.53 50.77 -84.27
CA ALA A 156 27.77 49.54 -84.08
C ALA A 156 28.38 48.65 -82.98
N GLN A 157 29.71 48.49 -82.95
CA GLN A 157 30.40 47.73 -81.92
C GLN A 157 30.31 48.39 -80.54
N LEU A 158 30.40 49.72 -80.47
CA LEU A 158 30.22 50.45 -79.22
C LEU A 158 28.79 50.26 -78.68
N ASN A 159 27.77 50.44 -79.53
CA ASN A 159 26.38 50.22 -79.15
C ASN A 159 26.11 48.78 -78.72
N LYS A 160 26.69 47.80 -79.42
CA LYS A 160 26.60 46.38 -79.04
C LYS A 160 27.20 46.13 -77.66
N LYS A 161 28.42 46.63 -77.41
CA LYS A 161 29.10 46.51 -76.12
C LYS A 161 28.31 47.19 -75.00
N ASP A 162 27.72 48.35 -75.26
CA ASP A 162 26.91 49.06 -74.27
C ASP A 162 25.59 48.33 -73.97
N GLY A 163 24.97 47.74 -75.00
CA GLY A 163 23.81 46.85 -74.84
C GLY A 163 24.13 45.60 -74.01
N GLU A 164 25.24 44.92 -74.29
CA GLU A 164 25.71 43.76 -73.52
C GLU A 164 26.02 44.14 -72.06
N LYS A 165 26.70 45.28 -71.84
CA LYS A 165 26.96 45.79 -70.49
C LYS A 165 25.69 46.08 -69.72
N GLU A 166 24.69 46.69 -70.36
CA GLU A 166 23.43 47.02 -69.71
C GLU A 166 22.61 45.76 -69.41
N ALA A 167 22.59 44.78 -70.32
CA ALA A 167 21.98 43.47 -70.07
C ALA A 167 22.61 42.77 -68.85
N VAL A 168 23.94 42.75 -68.76
CA VAL A 168 24.65 42.18 -67.60
C VAL A 168 24.29 42.94 -66.31
N ARG A 169 24.26 44.28 -66.34
CA ARG A 169 23.85 45.07 -65.16
C ARG A 169 22.42 44.76 -64.71
N GLN A 170 21.49 44.60 -65.65
CA GLN A 170 20.11 44.27 -65.34
C GLN A 170 19.98 42.88 -64.73
N GLU A 171 20.68 41.88 -65.26
CA GLU A 171 20.69 40.53 -64.67
C GLU A 171 21.34 40.52 -63.29
N MET A 172 22.49 41.19 -63.10
CA MET A 172 23.10 41.33 -61.78
C MET A 172 22.18 42.05 -60.77
N LYS A 173 21.42 43.04 -61.24
CA LYS A 173 20.43 43.73 -60.40
C LYS A 173 19.28 42.79 -59.99
N LYS A 174 18.73 42.01 -60.92
CA LYS A 174 17.69 41.01 -60.63
C LYS A 174 18.19 39.95 -59.64
N GLU A 175 19.40 39.43 -59.85
CA GLU A 175 20.02 38.46 -58.92
C GLU A 175 20.20 39.07 -57.53
N LYS A 176 20.71 40.32 -57.45
CA LYS A 176 20.88 41.02 -56.17
C LYS A 176 19.54 41.24 -55.46
N GLU A 177 18.50 41.64 -56.18
CA GLU A 177 17.15 41.84 -55.64
C GLU A 177 16.54 40.51 -55.18
N GLY A 178 16.72 39.43 -55.95
CA GLY A 178 16.29 38.08 -55.59
C GLY A 178 16.98 37.56 -54.33
N LEU A 179 18.30 37.71 -54.24
CA LEU A 179 19.08 37.36 -53.04
C LEU A 179 18.67 38.21 -51.83
N ALA A 180 18.45 39.53 -52.01
CA ALA A 180 17.99 40.40 -50.92
C ALA A 180 16.59 40.00 -50.41
N ALA A 181 15.67 39.63 -51.31
CA ALA A 181 14.35 39.11 -50.95
C ALA A 181 14.46 37.78 -50.18
N MET A 182 15.31 36.86 -50.65
CA MET A 182 15.55 35.57 -49.98
C MET A 182 16.13 35.77 -48.57
N VAL A 183 17.16 36.60 -48.43
CA VAL A 183 17.76 36.95 -47.13
C VAL A 183 16.70 37.52 -46.19
N THR A 184 15.86 38.44 -46.68
CA THR A 184 14.78 39.03 -45.87
C THR A 184 13.75 37.99 -45.43
N SER A 185 13.41 37.02 -46.28
CA SER A 185 12.50 35.91 -45.93
C SER A 185 13.12 35.02 -44.85
N LEU A 186 14.36 34.58 -45.06
CA LEU A 186 15.08 33.74 -44.10
C LEU A 186 15.27 34.45 -42.76
N SER A 187 15.60 35.74 -42.75
CA SER A 187 15.70 36.52 -41.52
C SER A 187 14.37 36.58 -40.75
N LYS A 188 13.22 36.66 -41.45
CA LYS A 188 11.90 36.60 -40.80
C LYS A 188 11.63 35.21 -40.21
N GLU A 189 11.95 34.15 -40.94
CA GLU A 189 11.82 32.77 -40.44
C GLU A 189 12.68 32.51 -39.21
N VAL A 190 13.94 32.96 -39.23
CA VAL A 190 14.85 32.88 -38.08
C VAL A 190 14.26 33.62 -36.87
N ALA A 191 13.77 34.85 -37.04
CA ALA A 191 13.17 35.60 -35.94
C ALA A 191 11.93 34.91 -35.34
N VAL A 192 11.11 34.25 -36.17
CA VAL A 192 9.97 33.45 -35.69
C VAL A 192 10.44 32.22 -34.90
N LEU A 193 11.45 31.50 -35.41
CA LEU A 193 12.00 30.33 -34.73
C LEU A 193 12.67 30.70 -33.40
N GLU A 194 13.40 31.82 -33.35
CA GLU A 194 14.00 32.35 -32.12
C GLU A 194 12.92 32.68 -31.08
N ALA A 195 11.86 33.41 -31.47
CA ALA A 195 10.75 33.72 -30.56
C ALA A 195 10.05 32.45 -30.04
N GLN A 196 9.91 31.42 -30.88
CA GLN A 196 9.33 30.14 -30.47
C GLN A 196 10.26 29.39 -29.50
N ALA A 197 11.57 29.39 -29.75
CA ALA A 197 12.56 28.78 -28.85
C ALA A 197 12.57 29.47 -27.48
N GLU A 198 12.49 30.81 -27.44
CA GLU A 198 12.37 31.56 -26.19
C GLU A 198 11.10 31.20 -25.42
N LYS A 199 9.95 31.13 -26.12
CA LYS A 199 8.67 30.73 -25.51
C LYS A 199 8.78 29.34 -24.87
N MET A 200 9.27 28.36 -25.62
CA MET A 200 9.46 26.98 -25.12
C MET A 200 10.42 26.94 -23.92
N THR A 201 11.46 27.77 -23.93
CA THR A 201 12.42 27.86 -22.82
C THR A 201 11.76 28.42 -21.56
N ARG A 202 10.93 29.47 -21.68
CA ARG A 202 10.16 30.02 -20.55
C ARG A 202 9.17 29.00 -19.98
N GLU A 203 8.45 28.29 -20.85
CA GLU A 203 7.50 27.24 -20.44
C GLU A 203 8.23 26.09 -19.74
N LYS A 204 9.38 25.63 -20.28
CA LYS A 204 10.23 24.62 -19.65
C LYS A 204 10.65 25.04 -18.24
N ILE A 205 11.16 26.27 -18.07
CA ILE A 205 11.58 26.78 -16.75
C ILE A 205 10.39 26.79 -15.78
N SER A 206 9.21 27.25 -16.23
CA SER A 206 8.01 27.24 -15.40
C SER A 206 7.61 25.84 -14.96
N LEU A 207 7.65 24.85 -15.86
CA LEU A 207 7.34 23.45 -15.53
C LEU A 207 8.37 22.83 -14.59
N VAL A 208 9.65 23.13 -14.76
CA VAL A 208 10.72 22.69 -13.84
C VAL A 208 10.47 23.24 -12.43
N ASN A 209 10.18 24.53 -12.30
CA ASN A 209 9.89 25.13 -10.99
C ASN A 209 8.67 24.49 -10.32
N GLN A 210 7.59 24.21 -11.08
CA GLN A 210 6.40 23.52 -10.55
C GLN A 210 6.72 22.09 -10.10
N LEU A 211 7.58 21.38 -10.84
CA LEU A 211 8.02 20.04 -10.48
C LEU A 211 8.86 20.06 -9.20
N GLU A 212 9.82 20.99 -9.08
CA GLU A 212 10.65 21.16 -7.89
C GLU A 212 9.80 21.50 -6.66
N GLU A 213 8.81 22.38 -6.80
CA GLU A 213 7.88 22.71 -5.71
C GLU A 213 7.06 21.49 -5.28
N SER A 214 6.53 20.73 -6.25
CA SER A 214 5.76 19.50 -5.97
C SER A 214 6.62 18.43 -5.29
N GLN A 215 7.88 18.28 -5.71
CA GLN A 215 8.84 17.38 -5.06
C GLN A 215 9.15 17.81 -3.63
N HIS A 216 9.33 19.11 -3.39
CA HIS A 216 9.56 19.62 -2.04
C HIS A 216 8.35 19.39 -1.12
N GLN A 217 7.15 19.61 -1.64
CA GLN A 217 5.90 19.32 -0.92
C GLN A 217 5.79 17.82 -0.60
N LEU A 218 6.05 16.92 -1.57
CA LEU A 218 6.03 15.47 -1.34
C LEU A 218 7.04 15.05 -0.27
N ALA A 219 8.28 15.53 -0.34
CA ALA A 219 9.29 15.23 0.67
C ALA A 219 8.87 15.69 2.08
N SER A 220 8.25 16.87 2.19
CA SER A 220 7.69 17.36 3.45
C SER A 220 6.58 16.44 3.97
N HIS A 221 5.65 16.03 3.12
CA HIS A 221 4.55 15.13 3.50
C HIS A 221 5.07 13.74 3.90
N GLU A 222 6.06 13.20 3.20
CA GLU A 222 6.69 11.93 3.57
C GLU A 222 7.36 12.01 4.95
N MET A 223 8.06 13.11 5.24
CA MET A 223 8.66 13.34 6.56
C MET A 223 7.60 13.39 7.66
N GLU A 224 6.49 14.10 7.44
CA GLU A 224 5.38 14.18 8.39
C GLU A 224 4.69 12.83 8.59
N MET A 225 4.41 12.10 7.51
CA MET A 225 3.85 10.75 7.59
C MET A 225 4.76 9.79 8.34
N ASN A 226 6.07 9.85 8.11
CA ASN A 226 7.04 9.04 8.85
C ASN A 226 7.05 9.37 10.35
N LYS A 227 6.93 10.65 10.71
CA LYS A 227 6.82 11.11 12.09
C LYS A 227 5.55 10.56 12.75
N VAL A 228 4.39 10.74 12.13
CA VAL A 228 3.10 10.24 12.63
C VAL A 228 3.10 8.72 12.74
N CYS A 229 3.61 8.01 11.73
CA CYS A 229 3.78 6.56 11.79
C CYS A 229 4.72 6.12 12.92
N GLY A 230 5.78 6.88 13.17
CA GLY A 230 6.69 6.68 14.31
C GLY A 230 5.98 6.82 15.65
N GLU A 231 5.25 7.92 15.83
CA GLU A 231 4.47 8.20 17.04
C GLU A 231 3.39 7.15 17.30
N MET A 232 2.64 6.76 16.27
CA MET A 232 1.59 5.75 16.40
C MET A 232 2.16 4.37 16.73
N ARG A 233 3.30 3.98 16.14
CA ARG A 233 4.03 2.76 16.53
C ARG A 233 4.49 2.81 17.99
N TYR A 234 5.01 3.96 18.43
CA TYR A 234 5.40 4.15 19.82
C TYR A 234 4.21 4.01 20.78
N GLN A 235 3.08 4.67 20.50
CA GLN A 235 1.85 4.56 21.28
C GLN A 235 1.31 3.13 21.31
N LEU A 236 1.27 2.46 20.16
CA LEU A 236 0.81 1.08 20.05
C LEU A 236 1.67 0.13 20.90
N ASN A 237 2.99 0.28 20.86
CA ASN A 237 3.91 -0.49 21.71
C ASN A 237 3.68 -0.20 23.20
N GLN A 238 3.44 1.05 23.58
CA GLN A 238 3.15 1.40 24.97
C GLN A 238 1.83 0.76 25.46
N ILE A 239 0.77 0.80 24.64
CA ILE A 239 -0.51 0.16 24.96
C ILE A 239 -0.34 -1.36 25.05
N LYS A 240 0.39 -1.96 24.12
CA LYS A 240 0.69 -3.40 24.14
C LYS A 240 1.41 -3.80 25.43
N MET A 241 2.44 -3.06 25.83
CA MET A 241 3.14 -3.32 27.10
C MET A 241 2.22 -3.23 28.32
N LYS A 242 1.37 -2.20 28.39
CA LYS A 242 0.38 -2.06 29.48
C LYS A 242 -0.62 -3.21 29.49
N LYS A 243 -1.08 -3.64 28.32
CA LYS A 243 -1.97 -4.79 28.15
C LYS A 243 -1.30 -6.07 28.65
N ASP A 244 -0.07 -6.34 28.22
CA ASP A 244 0.66 -7.56 28.59
C ASP A 244 0.92 -7.63 30.11
N GLU A 245 1.22 -6.49 30.76
CA GLU A 245 1.34 -6.43 32.23
C GLU A 245 0.00 -6.67 32.93
N ALA A 246 -1.09 -6.05 32.47
CA ALA A 246 -2.43 -6.28 33.02
C ALA A 246 -2.88 -7.75 32.86
N GLU A 247 -2.56 -8.39 31.73
CA GLU A 247 -2.83 -9.81 31.49
C GLU A 247 -1.99 -10.72 32.40
N LYS A 248 -0.75 -10.33 32.71
CA LYS A 248 0.10 -11.03 33.68
C LYS A 248 -0.45 -10.91 35.10
N GLU A 249 -0.80 -9.71 35.54
CA GLU A 249 -1.43 -9.47 36.86
C GLU A 249 -2.74 -10.28 36.98
N LEU A 250 -3.59 -10.27 35.96
CA LEU A 250 -4.82 -11.06 35.93
C LEU A 250 -4.55 -12.56 36.09
N ARG A 251 -3.52 -13.10 35.41
CA ARG A 251 -3.10 -14.51 35.57
C ARG A 251 -2.63 -14.81 36.98
N GLU A 252 -1.87 -13.90 37.59
CA GLU A 252 -1.40 -14.04 38.97
C GLU A 252 -2.58 -14.02 39.97
N TYR A 253 -3.52 -13.08 39.84
CA TYR A 253 -4.72 -13.01 40.66
C TYR A 253 -5.59 -14.26 40.52
N ARG A 254 -5.81 -14.75 39.29
CA ARG A 254 -6.53 -16.00 39.04
C ARG A 254 -5.86 -17.18 39.75
N THR A 255 -4.54 -17.29 39.63
CA THR A 255 -3.77 -18.37 40.28
C THR A 255 -3.85 -18.29 41.81
N LYS A 256 -3.73 -17.09 42.39
CA LYS A 256 -3.91 -16.86 43.84
C LYS A 256 -5.31 -17.27 44.30
N THR A 257 -6.34 -16.84 43.57
CA THR A 257 -7.75 -17.16 43.87
C THR A 257 -8.00 -18.66 43.83
N ILE A 258 -7.50 -19.37 42.80
CA ILE A 258 -7.62 -20.83 42.70
C ILE A 258 -6.99 -21.51 43.92
N ARG A 259 -5.77 -21.12 44.31
CA ARG A 259 -5.11 -21.68 45.50
C ARG A 259 -5.88 -21.41 46.79
N GLU A 260 -6.43 -20.22 46.96
CA GLU A 260 -7.26 -19.89 48.12
C GLU A 260 -8.54 -20.74 48.16
N LEU A 261 -9.18 -20.97 47.01
CA LEU A 261 -10.32 -21.86 46.89
C LEU A 261 -9.95 -23.29 47.23
N GLU A 262 -8.83 -23.82 46.71
CA GLU A 262 -8.34 -25.17 47.05
C GLU A 262 -8.10 -25.33 48.56
N ILE A 263 -7.50 -24.33 49.22
CA ILE A 263 -7.29 -24.34 50.67
C ILE A 263 -8.63 -24.34 51.42
N LYS A 264 -9.60 -23.53 50.99
CA LYS A 264 -10.95 -23.50 51.58
C LYS A 264 -11.66 -24.83 51.39
N ASP A 265 -11.58 -25.43 50.21
CA ASP A 265 -12.17 -26.73 49.91
C ASP A 265 -11.54 -27.84 50.77
N GLN A 266 -10.22 -27.86 50.93
CA GLN A 266 -9.54 -28.78 51.86
C GLN A 266 -10.03 -28.59 53.30
N LYS A 267 -10.25 -27.34 53.74
CA LYS A 267 -10.78 -27.05 55.07
C LYS A 267 -12.24 -27.50 55.22
N ILE A 268 -13.06 -27.29 54.19
CA ILE A 268 -14.45 -27.79 54.15
C ILE A 268 -14.45 -29.32 54.24
N GLN A 269 -13.62 -30.02 53.47
CA GLN A 269 -13.50 -31.47 53.54
C GLN A 269 -13.09 -31.95 54.93
N LYS A 270 -12.09 -31.31 55.55
CA LYS A 270 -11.65 -31.63 56.91
C LYS A 270 -12.77 -31.44 57.94
N LEU A 271 -13.45 -30.30 57.90
CA LEU A 271 -14.59 -30.02 58.78
C LEU A 271 -15.76 -30.99 58.52
N GLY A 272 -15.97 -31.40 57.27
CA GLY A 272 -16.95 -32.43 56.91
C GLY A 272 -16.65 -33.77 57.57
N LEU A 273 -15.40 -34.24 57.50
CA LEU A 273 -14.95 -35.46 58.17
C LEU A 273 -15.10 -35.37 59.70
N GLU A 274 -14.75 -34.23 60.30
CA GLU A 274 -14.94 -33.99 61.73
C GLU A 274 -16.43 -34.00 62.12
N LEU A 275 -17.28 -33.36 61.30
CA LEU A 275 -18.73 -33.33 61.50
C LEU A 275 -19.33 -34.73 61.40
N ASP A 276 -18.94 -35.53 60.41
CA ASP A 276 -19.43 -36.89 60.25
C ASP A 276 -18.95 -37.80 61.38
N GLY A 277 -17.70 -37.64 61.84
CA GLY A 277 -17.22 -38.30 63.06
C GLY A 277 -17.99 -37.88 64.31
N ASN A 278 -18.38 -36.61 64.43
CA ASN A 278 -19.25 -36.13 65.50
C ASN A 278 -20.66 -36.73 65.41
N LYS A 279 -21.25 -36.78 64.21
CA LYS A 279 -22.56 -37.40 63.98
C LYS A 279 -22.54 -38.88 64.36
N GLN A 280 -21.54 -39.64 63.91
CA GLN A 280 -21.41 -41.06 64.27
C GLN A 280 -21.29 -41.26 65.78
N ARG A 281 -20.48 -40.45 66.47
CA ARG A 281 -20.38 -40.50 67.94
C ARG A 281 -21.69 -40.15 68.62
N LEU A 282 -22.43 -39.17 68.09
CA LEU A 282 -23.74 -38.79 68.59
C LEU A 282 -24.77 -39.91 68.37
N GLU A 283 -24.81 -40.51 67.19
CA GLU A 283 -25.67 -41.65 66.86
C GLU A 283 -25.35 -42.85 67.76
N GLN A 284 -24.07 -43.16 67.98
CA GLN A 284 -23.64 -44.20 68.92
C GLN A 284 -24.11 -43.87 70.34
N ALA A 285 -23.91 -42.65 70.82
CA ALA A 285 -24.38 -42.24 72.14
C ALA A 285 -25.91 -42.29 72.25
N GLN A 286 -26.65 -41.94 71.19
CA GLN A 286 -28.11 -42.08 71.15
C GLN A 286 -28.53 -43.56 71.18
N GLN A 287 -27.82 -44.44 70.48
CA GLN A 287 -28.02 -45.90 70.56
C GLN A 287 -27.72 -46.44 71.96
N ASP A 288 -26.63 -45.99 72.59
CA ASP A 288 -26.27 -46.39 73.95
C ASP A 288 -27.31 -45.91 74.96
N VAL A 289 -27.80 -44.67 74.83
CA VAL A 289 -28.87 -44.10 75.66
C VAL A 289 -30.19 -44.83 75.43
N THR A 290 -30.55 -45.17 74.20
CA THR A 290 -31.76 -45.95 73.91
C THR A 290 -31.63 -47.36 74.47
N GLY A 291 -30.50 -48.04 74.29
CA GLY A 291 -30.22 -49.34 74.90
C GLY A 291 -30.21 -49.29 76.43
N ALA A 292 -29.69 -48.22 77.03
CA ALA A 292 -29.77 -47.99 78.48
C ALA A 292 -31.21 -47.75 78.93
N ARG A 293 -32.00 -46.96 78.20
CA ARG A 293 -33.43 -46.75 78.46
C ARG A 293 -34.21 -48.06 78.36
N GLU A 294 -33.95 -48.89 77.37
CA GLU A 294 -34.56 -50.23 77.26
C GLU A 294 -34.18 -51.13 78.44
N LYS A 295 -32.92 -51.11 78.88
CA LYS A 295 -32.49 -51.82 80.10
C LYS A 295 -33.18 -51.28 81.34
N CYS A 296 -33.29 -49.95 81.49
CA CYS A 296 -34.03 -49.31 82.57
C CYS A 296 -35.51 -49.69 82.53
N LEU A 297 -36.14 -49.73 81.36
CA LEU A 297 -37.53 -50.19 81.18
C LEU A 297 -37.66 -51.66 81.60
N LYS A 298 -36.78 -52.55 81.14
CA LYS A 298 -36.76 -53.96 81.55
C LYS A 298 -36.55 -54.14 83.06
N LEU A 299 -35.64 -53.36 83.65
CA LEU A 299 -35.41 -53.36 85.10
C LEU A 299 -36.61 -52.80 85.86
N THR A 300 -37.27 -51.77 85.33
CA THR A 300 -38.51 -51.22 85.90
C THR A 300 -39.65 -52.23 85.80
N GLU A 301 -39.80 -52.94 84.69
CA GLU A 301 -40.77 -54.04 84.54
C GLU A 301 -40.48 -55.19 85.51
N LEU A 302 -39.21 -55.59 85.66
CA LEU A 302 -38.81 -56.60 86.66
C LEU A 302 -39.04 -56.11 88.08
N LEU A 303 -38.76 -54.84 88.37
CA LEU A 303 -39.04 -54.22 89.65
C LEU A 303 -40.55 -54.22 89.91
N SER A 304 -41.39 -53.77 88.97
CA SER A 304 -42.84 -53.80 89.11
C SER A 304 -43.38 -55.24 89.26
N LYS A 305 -42.81 -56.22 88.56
CA LYS A 305 -43.14 -57.65 88.76
C LYS A 305 -42.76 -58.13 90.16
N SER A 306 -41.57 -57.77 90.64
CA SER A 306 -41.07 -58.10 91.98
C SER A 306 -41.88 -57.38 93.07
N GLU A 307 -42.23 -56.11 92.88
CA GLU A 307 -43.11 -55.33 93.76
C GLU A 307 -44.52 -55.90 93.79
N HIS A 308 -45.05 -56.34 92.64
CA HIS A 308 -46.33 -57.04 92.57
C HIS A 308 -46.26 -58.39 93.29
N GLN A 309 -45.19 -59.17 93.09
CA GLN A 309 -44.95 -60.40 93.86
C GLN A 309 -44.83 -60.13 95.35
N LEU A 310 -44.08 -59.09 95.76
CA LEU A 310 -43.98 -58.66 97.16
C LEU A 310 -45.35 -58.27 97.72
N HIS A 311 -46.18 -57.57 96.94
CA HIS A 311 -47.54 -57.22 97.33
C HIS A 311 -48.43 -58.46 97.49
N LEU A 312 -48.36 -59.41 96.56
CA LEU A 312 -49.05 -60.70 96.68
C LEU A 312 -48.57 -61.47 97.91
N THR A 313 -47.26 -61.55 98.16
CA THR A 313 -46.69 -62.19 99.35
C THR A 313 -47.05 -61.43 100.63
N ARG A 314 -47.23 -60.10 100.57
CA ARG A 314 -47.78 -59.32 101.70
C ARG A 314 -49.25 -59.64 101.95
N LEU A 315 -50.07 -59.76 100.92
CA LEU A 315 -51.47 -60.19 101.05
C LEU A 315 -51.58 -61.63 101.55
N GLU A 316 -50.71 -62.53 101.08
CA GLU A 316 -50.60 -63.89 101.61
C GLU A 316 -50.14 -63.88 103.06
N LYS A 317 -49.13 -63.06 103.41
CA LYS A 317 -48.71 -62.88 104.81
C LYS A 317 -49.84 -62.33 105.66
N GLU A 318 -50.60 -61.33 105.19
CA GLU A 318 -51.75 -60.76 105.91
C GLU A 318 -52.88 -61.78 106.02
N SER A 319 -53.12 -62.60 105.00
CA SER A 319 -54.06 -63.73 105.01
C SER A 319 -53.64 -64.82 105.99
N ILE A 320 -52.34 -65.18 106.01
CA ILE A 320 -51.74 -66.08 106.99
C ILE A 320 -51.77 -65.46 108.39
N GLN A 321 -51.56 -64.16 108.53
CA GLN A 321 -51.58 -63.48 109.81
C GLN A 321 -53.01 -63.34 110.35
N HIS A 322 -54.01 -63.15 109.47
CA HIS A 322 -55.42 -63.23 109.81
C HIS A 322 -55.86 -64.67 110.12
N SER A 323 -55.37 -65.67 109.38
CA SER A 323 -55.67 -67.08 109.68
C SER A 323 -54.99 -67.56 110.95
N VAL A 324 -53.73 -67.18 111.22
CA VAL A 324 -53.00 -67.44 112.47
C VAL A 324 -53.60 -66.64 113.62
N SER A 325 -54.08 -65.40 113.40
CA SER A 325 -54.81 -64.65 114.43
C SER A 325 -56.16 -65.29 114.75
N ASN A 326 -56.88 -65.79 113.74
CA ASN A 326 -58.14 -66.50 113.92
C ASN A 326 -57.93 -67.90 114.51
N GLU A 327 -56.85 -68.60 114.16
CA GLU A 327 -56.43 -69.86 114.79
C GLU A 327 -55.90 -69.62 116.21
N ALA A 328 -55.21 -68.53 116.48
CA ALA A 328 -54.79 -68.16 117.84
C ALA A 328 -55.99 -67.80 118.70
N LYS A 329 -56.99 -67.09 118.15
CA LYS A 329 -58.28 -66.84 118.82
C LYS A 329 -59.09 -68.12 119.01
N ALA A 330 -59.12 -69.02 118.02
CA ALA A 330 -59.79 -70.32 118.11
C ALA A 330 -59.08 -71.26 119.10
N ARG A 331 -57.73 -71.28 119.12
CA ARG A 331 -56.94 -72.02 120.11
C ARG A 331 -56.98 -71.38 121.49
N ALA A 332 -57.13 -70.06 121.61
CA ALA A 332 -57.38 -69.41 122.89
C ALA A 332 -58.78 -69.74 123.42
N LEU A 333 -59.81 -69.77 122.56
CA LEU A 333 -61.15 -70.25 122.91
C LEU A 333 -61.16 -71.73 123.26
N GLN A 334 -60.45 -72.57 122.50
CA GLN A 334 -60.30 -73.99 122.76
C GLN A 334 -59.46 -74.24 124.02
N ALA A 335 -58.42 -73.46 124.29
CA ALA A 335 -57.65 -73.52 125.53
C ALA A 335 -58.47 -73.01 126.72
N GLN A 336 -59.31 -71.99 126.56
CA GLN A 336 -60.24 -71.51 127.58
C GLN A 336 -61.39 -72.50 127.84
N GLN A 337 -61.87 -73.21 126.82
CA GLN A 337 -62.83 -74.31 126.97
C GLN A 337 -62.18 -75.53 127.61
N ARG A 338 -60.93 -75.84 127.25
CA ARG A 338 -60.15 -76.93 127.85
C ARG A 338 -59.72 -76.61 129.29
N GLU A 339 -59.44 -75.33 129.61
CA GLU A 339 -59.30 -74.84 130.98
C GLU A 339 -60.62 -74.98 131.71
N ARG A 340 -61.76 -74.49 131.18
CA ARG A 340 -63.06 -74.65 131.85
C ARG A 340 -63.44 -76.12 132.05
N GLU A 341 -63.16 -76.99 131.09
CA GLU A 341 -63.37 -78.45 131.21
C GLU A 341 -62.39 -79.10 132.19
N LEU A 342 -61.13 -78.67 132.24
CA LEU A 342 -60.15 -79.16 133.22
C LEU A 342 -60.43 -78.61 134.60
N THR A 343 -60.91 -77.37 134.77
CA THR A 343 -61.34 -76.81 136.04
C THR A 343 -62.64 -77.46 136.50
N GLN A 344 -63.58 -77.77 135.60
CA GLN A 344 -64.74 -78.59 135.95
C GLN A 344 -64.33 -80.03 136.31
N LYS A 345 -63.41 -80.65 135.57
CA LYS A 345 -62.87 -81.99 135.92
C LYS A 345 -62.05 -81.96 137.19
N MET A 346 -61.35 -80.88 137.48
CA MET A 346 -60.57 -80.71 138.71
C MET A 346 -61.51 -80.44 139.88
N GLN A 347 -62.55 -79.63 139.75
CA GLN A 347 -63.61 -79.50 140.76
C GLN A 347 -64.43 -80.79 140.93
N GLN A 348 -64.61 -81.58 139.88
CA GLN A 348 -65.28 -82.89 139.95
C GLN A 348 -64.37 -83.98 140.53
N MET A 349 -63.07 -83.93 140.23
CA MET A 349 -62.03 -84.77 140.86
C MET A 349 -61.79 -84.36 142.29
N GLU A 350 -61.81 -83.07 142.64
CA GLU A 350 -61.71 -82.53 144.00
C GLU A 350 -62.97 -82.85 144.77
N ALA A 351 -64.17 -82.72 144.21
CA ALA A 351 -65.40 -83.20 144.86
C ALA A 351 -65.44 -84.73 145.00
N GLN A 352 -64.83 -85.49 144.06
CA GLN A 352 -64.64 -86.94 144.20
C GLN A 352 -63.53 -87.28 145.20
N HIS A 353 -62.49 -86.45 145.33
CA HIS A 353 -61.41 -86.61 146.28
C HIS A 353 -61.86 -86.21 147.68
N GLU A 354 -62.68 -85.18 147.82
CA GLU A 354 -63.31 -84.72 149.05
C GLU A 354 -64.39 -85.71 149.48
N LYS A 355 -65.15 -86.32 148.55
CA LYS A 355 -66.00 -87.49 148.86
C LYS A 355 -65.21 -88.71 149.30
N THR A 356 -64.10 -89.03 148.62
CA THR A 356 -63.26 -90.18 149.03
C THR A 356 -62.47 -89.89 150.29
N VAL A 357 -62.15 -88.63 150.58
CA VAL A 357 -61.53 -88.20 151.85
C VAL A 357 -62.58 -88.18 152.96
N GLU A 358 -63.83 -87.76 152.73
CA GLU A 358 -64.93 -87.91 153.69
C GLU A 358 -65.30 -89.38 153.91
N GLU A 359 -65.29 -90.21 152.86
CA GLU A 359 -65.48 -91.65 152.97
C GLU A 359 -64.30 -92.29 153.72
N LEU A 360 -63.06 -91.90 153.44
CA LEU A 360 -61.87 -92.37 154.15
C LEU A 360 -61.81 -91.83 155.57
N ASP A 361 -62.25 -90.60 155.87
CA ASP A 361 -62.34 -90.05 157.23
C ASP A 361 -63.51 -90.67 157.99
N SER A 362 -64.61 -91.02 157.33
CA SER A 362 -65.70 -91.83 157.91
C SER A 362 -65.24 -93.28 158.17
N LEU A 363 -64.40 -93.83 157.29
CA LEU A 363 -63.81 -95.15 157.44
C LEU A 363 -62.73 -95.13 158.52
N LEU A 364 -61.95 -94.05 158.64
CA LEU A 364 -60.91 -93.85 159.65
C LEU A 364 -61.53 -93.55 161.02
N THR A 365 -62.62 -92.78 161.11
CA THR A 365 -63.40 -92.64 162.35
C THR A 365 -64.12 -93.94 162.68
N SER A 366 -64.66 -94.69 161.71
CA SER A 366 -65.23 -96.02 161.99
C SER A 366 -64.15 -97.01 162.45
N GLN A 367 -62.97 -97.01 161.84
CA GLN A 367 -61.85 -97.86 162.23
C GLN A 367 -61.27 -97.41 163.56
N ASN A 368 -61.19 -96.12 163.87
CA ASN A 368 -60.75 -95.64 165.19
C ASN A 368 -61.79 -95.93 166.28
N THR A 369 -63.08 -95.91 165.95
CA THR A 369 -64.15 -96.34 166.87
C THR A 369 -64.16 -97.86 167.05
N LEU A 370 -63.85 -98.63 166.00
CA LEU A 370 -63.69 -100.07 166.04
C LEU A 370 -62.42 -100.46 166.81
N ILE A 371 -61.32 -99.73 166.64
CA ILE A 371 -60.07 -99.90 167.38
C ILE A 371 -60.24 -99.50 168.85
N ALA A 372 -61.05 -98.48 169.17
CA ALA A 372 -61.42 -98.16 170.55
C ALA A 372 -62.27 -99.29 171.16
N LYS A 373 -63.28 -99.80 170.44
CA LYS A 373 -64.09 -100.95 170.86
C LYS A 373 -63.28 -102.24 170.98
N LEU A 374 -62.33 -102.48 170.08
CA LEU A 374 -61.43 -103.64 170.11
C LEU A 374 -60.38 -103.50 171.22
N LYS A 375 -59.91 -102.29 171.54
CA LYS A 375 -59.05 -102.06 172.71
C LYS A 375 -59.80 -102.27 174.02
N GLU A 376 -61.06 -101.85 174.08
CA GLU A 376 -61.91 -102.05 175.25
C GLU A 376 -62.35 -103.51 175.40
N GLU A 377 -62.67 -104.21 174.30
CA GLU A 377 -62.86 -105.66 174.30
C GLU A 377 -61.57 -106.41 174.63
N CYS A 378 -60.39 -105.98 174.14
CA CYS A 378 -59.11 -106.56 174.54
C CYS A 378 -58.79 -106.32 176.02
N CYS A 379 -59.20 -105.20 176.62
CA CYS A 379 -59.10 -104.97 178.07
C CYS A 379 -60.07 -105.86 178.87
N VAL A 380 -61.31 -106.03 178.41
CA VAL A 380 -62.29 -106.91 179.06
C VAL A 380 -61.94 -108.39 178.89
N LEU A 381 -61.44 -108.78 177.71
CA LEU A 381 -60.95 -110.13 177.44
C LEU A 381 -59.67 -110.42 178.22
N ALA A 382 -58.72 -109.48 178.33
CA ALA A 382 -57.54 -109.65 179.19
C ALA A 382 -57.95 -109.86 180.66
N GLY A 383 -58.90 -109.06 181.17
CA GLY A 383 -59.43 -109.25 182.53
C GLY A 383 -60.21 -110.56 182.72
N ARG A 384 -60.97 -111.01 181.72
CA ARG A 384 -61.64 -112.31 181.75
C ARG A 384 -60.67 -113.48 181.63
N LEU A 385 -59.58 -113.34 180.87
CA LEU A 385 -58.60 -114.39 180.69
C LEU A 385 -57.69 -114.51 181.91
N GLU A 386 -57.35 -113.41 182.58
CA GLU A 386 -56.72 -113.45 183.91
C GLU A 386 -57.63 -114.14 184.93
N GLN A 387 -58.93 -113.82 184.97
CA GLN A 387 -59.90 -114.53 185.82
C GLN A 387 -60.03 -116.02 185.50
N MET A 388 -60.02 -116.39 184.21
CA MET A 388 -60.07 -117.80 183.78
C MET A 388 -58.75 -118.51 184.05
N SER A 389 -57.61 -117.81 183.93
CA SER A 389 -56.29 -118.32 184.25
C SER A 389 -56.12 -118.54 185.75
N GLU A 390 -56.67 -117.67 186.60
CA GLU A 390 -56.74 -117.88 188.06
C GLU A 390 -57.65 -119.08 188.42
N LYS A 391 -58.81 -119.20 187.77
CA LYS A 391 -59.74 -120.32 187.97
C LYS A 391 -59.14 -121.65 187.52
N TYR A 392 -58.53 -121.71 186.34
CA TYR A 392 -57.91 -122.94 185.85
C TYR A 392 -56.66 -123.30 186.63
N ARG A 393 -55.89 -122.34 187.16
CA ARG A 393 -54.78 -122.61 188.09
C ARG A 393 -55.28 -123.23 189.40
N SER A 394 -56.43 -122.75 189.91
CA SER A 394 -57.12 -123.33 191.07
C SER A 394 -57.70 -124.72 190.79
N GLU A 395 -58.20 -124.95 189.57
CA GLU A 395 -58.74 -126.25 189.11
C GLU A 395 -57.61 -127.26 188.88
N VAL A 396 -56.47 -126.81 188.35
CA VAL A 396 -55.25 -127.60 188.18
C VAL A 396 -54.68 -128.01 189.54
N ASP A 397 -54.75 -127.16 190.56
CA ASP A 397 -54.33 -127.52 191.92
C ASP A 397 -55.31 -128.50 192.60
N ARG A 398 -56.63 -128.31 192.41
CA ARG A 398 -57.68 -129.23 192.91
C ARG A 398 -57.60 -130.60 192.23
N LEU A 399 -57.41 -130.64 190.91
CA LEU A 399 -57.31 -131.87 190.13
C LEU A 399 -55.95 -132.56 190.31
N SER A 400 -54.89 -131.84 190.64
CA SER A 400 -53.60 -132.45 191.01
C SER A 400 -53.71 -133.17 192.36
N GLN A 401 -54.42 -132.60 193.35
CA GLN A 401 -54.72 -133.29 194.61
C GLN A 401 -55.68 -134.48 194.43
N GLU A 402 -56.66 -134.38 193.53
CA GLU A 402 -57.61 -135.46 193.22
C GLU A 402 -56.96 -136.58 192.38
N LYS A 403 -56.00 -136.24 191.52
CA LYS A 403 -55.25 -137.22 190.73
C LYS A 403 -54.23 -137.95 191.58
N GLU A 404 -53.51 -137.32 192.51
CA GLU A 404 -52.66 -138.04 193.46
C GLU A 404 -53.47 -139.03 194.32
N TYR A 405 -54.70 -138.66 194.68
CA TYR A 405 -55.66 -139.56 195.36
C TYR A 405 -56.12 -140.73 194.48
N LEU A 406 -56.43 -140.48 193.19
CA LEU A 406 -56.83 -141.53 192.24
C LEU A 406 -55.66 -142.39 191.75
N HIS A 407 -54.45 -141.84 191.69
CA HIS A 407 -53.21 -142.57 191.41
C HIS A 407 -52.95 -143.59 192.55
N GLY A 408 -53.17 -143.21 193.81
CA GLY A 408 -53.12 -144.12 194.96
C GLY A 408 -54.27 -145.14 195.05
N ARG A 409 -55.40 -144.92 194.35
CA ARG A 409 -56.53 -145.87 194.29
C ARG A 409 -56.44 -146.81 193.08
N LEU A 410 -55.88 -146.34 191.96
CA LEU A 410 -55.70 -147.15 190.76
C LEU A 410 -54.52 -148.11 190.91
N GLU A 411 -53.44 -147.73 191.60
CA GLU A 411 -52.37 -148.69 191.97
C GLU A 411 -52.89 -149.85 192.85
N LYS A 412 -53.98 -149.64 193.60
CA LYS A 412 -54.68 -150.71 194.34
C LYS A 412 -55.61 -151.56 193.45
N MET A 413 -56.05 -151.06 192.30
CA MET A 413 -56.87 -151.79 191.31
C MET A 413 -56.01 -152.48 190.22
N GLN A 414 -54.85 -151.91 189.90
CA GLN A 414 -53.80 -152.52 189.08
C GLN A 414 -53.40 -153.88 189.67
N LYS A 415 -53.22 -153.98 190.99
CA LYS A 415 -52.91 -155.25 191.69
C LYS A 415 -54.04 -156.28 191.76
N ARG A 416 -55.32 -155.89 191.59
CA ARG A 416 -56.47 -156.81 191.68
C ARG A 416 -56.94 -157.34 190.32
N ASN A 417 -56.65 -156.61 189.23
CA ASN A 417 -56.99 -157.05 187.86
C ASN A 417 -55.87 -157.90 187.23
N ASP A 418 -54.62 -157.62 187.61
CA ASP A 418 -53.49 -158.53 187.36
C ASP A 418 -53.72 -159.93 188.03
N GLU A 419 -54.58 -160.02 189.05
CA GLU A 419 -55.00 -161.28 189.70
C GLU A 419 -56.26 -161.94 189.05
N LEU A 420 -57.05 -161.20 188.24
CA LEU A 420 -58.29 -161.70 187.60
C LEU A 420 -58.14 -162.03 186.11
N ASP A 421 -57.39 -161.28 185.29
CA ASP A 421 -57.29 -161.62 183.86
C ASP A 421 -56.27 -162.74 183.59
N GLN A 422 -55.33 -162.96 184.52
CA GLN A 422 -54.62 -164.24 184.63
C GLN A 422 -55.58 -165.44 184.86
N GLN A 423 -56.83 -165.23 185.31
CA GLN A 423 -57.89 -166.26 185.32
C GLN A 423 -58.64 -166.37 183.97
N CYS A 424 -58.75 -165.30 183.16
CA CYS A 424 -59.35 -165.35 181.81
C CYS A 424 -58.38 -165.87 180.73
N ILE A 425 -57.08 -165.63 180.89
CA ILE A 425 -55.99 -166.35 180.21
C ILE A 425 -56.10 -167.88 180.44
N GLN A 426 -56.77 -168.33 181.51
CA GLN A 426 -57.05 -169.74 181.80
C GLN A 426 -58.42 -170.25 181.31
N HIS A 427 -59.40 -169.39 181.01
CA HIS A 427 -60.72 -169.80 180.49
C HIS A 427 -60.82 -169.79 178.94
N GLY A 428 -60.12 -168.90 178.23
CA GLY A 428 -60.08 -168.90 176.74
C GLY A 428 -59.23 -170.04 176.17
N ARG A 429 -58.13 -170.37 176.88
CA ARG A 429 -57.38 -171.62 176.70
C ARG A 429 -58.21 -172.88 177.05
N LEU A 430 -59.43 -172.75 177.57
CA LEU A 430 -60.41 -173.85 177.69
C LEU A 430 -61.39 -173.88 176.50
N HIS A 431 -61.61 -172.75 175.81
CA HIS A 431 -62.38 -172.72 174.55
C HIS A 431 -61.56 -173.21 173.34
N GLU A 432 -60.22 -173.16 173.40
CA GLU A 432 -59.49 -174.43 173.32
C GLU A 432 -59.72 -175.25 172.04
N ARG A 433 -60.30 -176.44 172.07
CA ARG A 433 -61.19 -176.97 173.09
C ARG A 433 -62.29 -177.72 172.36
N MET A 434 -63.29 -176.95 171.94
CA MET A 434 -64.60 -177.50 171.61
C MET A 434 -65.10 -177.32 170.17
N LYS A 435 -64.43 -176.59 169.26
CA LYS A 435 -64.97 -176.41 167.89
C LYS A 435 -64.14 -176.89 166.70
N SER A 436 -63.12 -177.69 166.97
CA SER A 436 -62.61 -178.68 165.99
C SER A 436 -63.59 -179.86 165.82
N ARG A 437 -64.88 -179.63 165.55
CA ARG A 437 -65.88 -180.66 165.21
C ARG A 437 -66.84 -180.21 164.12
#